data_AF-A0A3D6C3D1-F1
#
_entry.id   AF-A0A3D6C3D1-F1
#
_cell.length_a   1.000
_cell.length_b   1.000
_cell.length_c   1.000
_cell.angle_alpha   90.00
_cell.angle_beta   90.00
_cell.angle_gamma   90.00
#
_symmetry.space_group_name_H-M   'P 1'
#
loop_
_entity.id
_entity.type
_entity.pdbx_description
1 polymer ?
#
loop_
_entity_poly.entity_id
_entity_poly.type
_entity_poly.pdbx_seq_one_letter_code
_entity_poly.pdbx_strand_id
1 'polypeptide(L)'
;MEVKDYCKAMLAEVTAWKEKLDAMKKVADTYGSAEKEKMLPLIGQLEQEVTTAQARVDQLENECPSDWSPMKNELDDLFGTVGSSVDRAWKDLEPGNVGG
;
A
#
# COMPACT_ATOMS: atom_id res chain seq x y z
N MET A 1 -17.95 15.10 2.49
CA MET A 1 -16.68 14.68 3.12
C MET A 1 -15.72 15.84 2.98
N GLU A 2 -15.10 16.27 4.06
CA GLU A 2 -14.07 17.33 4.01
C GLU A 2 -12.73 16.72 3.56
N VAL A 3 -11.90 17.51 2.86
CA VAL A 3 -10.57 17.08 2.41
C VAL A 3 -9.73 16.54 3.57
N LYS A 4 -9.85 17.13 4.76
CA LYS A 4 -9.14 16.69 5.96
C LYS A 4 -9.57 15.30 6.45
N ASP A 5 -10.87 15.00 6.40
CA ASP A 5 -11.37 13.69 6.81
C ASP A 5 -10.98 12.62 5.78
N TYR A 6 -10.99 12.98 4.50
CA TYR A 6 -10.51 12.13 3.42
C TYR A 6 -9.01 11.81 3.60
N CYS A 7 -8.17 12.84 3.76
CA CYS A 7 -6.73 12.64 3.98
C CYS A 7 -6.47 11.78 5.21
N LYS A 8 -7.16 12.00 6.34
CA LYS A 8 -7.02 11.14 7.54
C LYS A 8 -7.35 9.68 7.26
N ALA A 9 -8.42 9.40 6.52
CA ALA A 9 -8.78 8.03 6.16
C ALA A 9 -7.70 7.38 5.28
N MET A 10 -7.23 8.11 4.27
CA MET A 10 -6.18 7.63 3.37
C MET A 10 -4.83 7.42 4.08
N LEU A 11 -4.45 8.31 4.99
CA LEU A 11 -3.27 8.15 5.85
C LEU A 11 -3.35 6.90 6.74
N ALA A 12 -4.55 6.58 7.24
CA ALA A 12 -4.77 5.37 8.02
C ALA A 12 -4.59 4.11 7.16
N GLU A 13 -5.10 4.11 5.92
CA GLU A 13 -4.90 3.00 4.97
C GLU A 13 -3.42 2.82 4.61
N VAL A 14 -2.70 3.90 4.31
CA VAL A 14 -1.26 3.85 4.04
C VAL A 14 -0.48 3.29 5.24
N THR A 15 -0.83 3.72 6.46
CA THR A 15 -0.22 3.17 7.68
C THR A 15 -0.45 1.67 7.78
N ALA A 16 -1.68 1.21 7.54
CA ALA A 16 -2.01 -0.21 7.55
C ALA A 16 -1.24 -1.00 6.47
N TRP A 17 -1.05 -0.44 5.28
CA TRP A 17 -0.24 -1.09 4.23
C TRP A 17 1.24 -1.17 4.61
N LYS A 18 1.82 -0.12 5.22
CA LYS A 18 3.20 -0.16 5.72
C LYS A 18 3.39 -1.26 6.76
N GLU A 19 2.49 -1.35 7.74
CA GLU A 19 2.51 -2.42 8.75
C GLU A 19 2.39 -3.81 8.12
N LYS A 20 1.53 -3.95 7.10
CA LYS A 20 1.36 -5.19 6.36
C LYS A 20 2.61 -5.56 5.57
N LEU A 21 3.26 -4.61 4.90
CA LEU A 21 4.53 -4.82 4.20
C LEU A 21 5.66 -5.21 5.16
N ASP A 22 5.75 -4.60 6.33
CA ASP A 22 6.69 -5.00 7.37
C ASP A 22 6.42 -6.43 7.87
N ALA A 23 5.15 -6.81 8.00
CA ALA A 23 4.77 -8.18 8.32
C ALA A 23 5.18 -9.14 7.18
N MET A 24 5.02 -8.75 5.91
CA MET A 24 5.44 -9.56 4.76
C MET A 24 6.94 -9.84 4.80
N LYS A 25 7.75 -8.83 5.12
CA LYS A 25 9.21 -9.01 5.27
C LYS A 25 9.53 -10.05 6.33
N LYS A 26 8.89 -9.95 7.49
CA LYS A 26 9.06 -10.91 8.59
C LYS A 26 8.65 -12.33 8.18
N VAL A 27 7.56 -12.48 7.44
CA VAL A 27 7.12 -13.79 6.91
C VAL A 27 8.14 -14.31 5.88
N ALA A 28 8.57 -13.46 4.94
CA ALA A 28 9.59 -13.83 3.96
C ALA A 28 10.93 -14.22 4.60
N ASP A 29 11.27 -13.64 5.76
CA ASP A 29 12.44 -14.04 6.55
C ASP A 29 12.35 -15.47 7.11
N THR A 30 11.13 -16.02 7.25
CA THR A 30 10.92 -17.43 7.66
C THR A 30 11.03 -18.42 6.50
N TYR A 31 11.06 -17.93 5.26
CA TYR A 31 11.14 -18.77 4.06
C TYR A 31 12.56 -19.17 3.69
N GLY A 32 12.65 -20.20 2.86
CA GLY A 32 13.90 -20.58 2.21
C GLY A 32 14.47 -19.42 1.39
N SER A 33 15.79 -19.44 1.16
CA SER A 33 16.49 -18.39 0.43
C SER A 33 15.92 -18.13 -0.97
N ALA A 34 15.45 -19.16 -1.68
CA ALA A 34 14.89 -19.03 -3.01
C ALA A 34 13.52 -18.32 -3.04
N GLU A 35 12.63 -18.62 -2.10
CA GLU A 35 11.33 -17.97 -1.97
C GLU A 35 11.51 -16.53 -1.49
N LYS A 36 12.39 -16.30 -0.52
CA LYS A 36 12.71 -14.97 -0.01
C LYS A 36 13.24 -14.05 -1.12
N GLU A 37 14.17 -14.52 -1.95
CA GLU A 37 14.73 -13.74 -3.07
C GLU A 37 13.67 -13.33 -4.11
N LYS A 38 12.58 -14.09 -4.25
CA LYS A 38 11.46 -13.74 -5.14
C LYS A 38 10.51 -12.72 -4.51
N MET A 39 10.32 -12.77 -3.19
CA MET A 39 9.35 -11.93 -2.50
C MET A 39 9.91 -10.54 -2.15
N LEU A 40 11.20 -10.43 -1.81
CA LEU A 40 11.80 -9.16 -1.44
C LEU A 40 11.67 -8.05 -2.50
N PRO A 41 11.88 -8.32 -3.82
CA PRO A 41 11.67 -7.32 -4.86
C PRO A 41 10.22 -6.84 -4.94
N LEU A 42 9.25 -7.75 -4.80
CA LEU A 42 7.82 -7.42 -4.81
C LEU A 42 7.45 -6.53 -3.61
N ILE A 43 7.91 -6.89 -2.41
CA ILE A 43 7.69 -6.08 -1.21
C ILE A 43 8.30 -4.68 -1.39
N GLY A 44 9.54 -4.60 -1.90
CA GLY A 44 10.19 -3.31 -2.15
C GLY A 44 9.46 -2.43 -3.16
N GLN A 45 8.88 -3.02 -4.20
CA GLN A 45 8.03 -2.30 -5.16
C GLN A 45 6.79 -1.74 -4.47
N LEU A 46 6.08 -2.55 -3.67
CA LEU A 46 4.89 -2.12 -2.95
C LEU A 46 5.20 -1.02 -1.94
N GLU A 47 6.34 -1.06 -1.27
CA GLU A 47 6.78 0.02 -0.38
C GLU A 47 6.94 1.35 -1.11
N GLN A 48 7.48 1.32 -2.33
CA GLN A 48 7.61 2.51 -3.16
C GLN A 48 6.24 3.04 -3.60
N GLU A 49 5.32 2.15 -3.98
CA GLU A 49 3.95 2.51 -4.35
C GLU A 49 3.18 3.13 -3.16
N VAL A 50 3.26 2.51 -1.98
CA VAL A 50 2.66 3.01 -0.74
C VAL A 50 3.27 4.36 -0.33
N THR A 51 4.58 4.54 -0.50
CA THR A 51 5.25 5.83 -0.26
C THR A 51 4.79 6.91 -1.25
N THR A 52 4.53 6.53 -2.49
CA THR A 52 3.98 7.45 -3.50
C THR A 52 2.55 7.85 -3.14
N ALA A 53 1.72 6.89 -2.73
CA ALA A 53 0.36 7.15 -2.25
C ALA A 53 0.34 8.10 -1.05
N GLN A 54 1.21 7.87 -0.06
CA GLN A 54 1.43 8.76 1.07
C GLN A 54 1.72 10.20 0.63
N ALA A 55 2.71 10.38 -0.24
CA ALA A 55 3.14 11.69 -0.69
C ALA A 55 2.03 12.46 -1.41
N ARG A 56 1.17 11.76 -2.16
CA ARG A 56 0.02 12.38 -2.84
C ARG A 56 -1.06 12.82 -1.84
N VAL A 57 -1.32 12.04 -0.80
CA VAL A 57 -2.26 12.43 0.27
C VAL A 57 -1.72 13.62 1.05
N ASP A 58 -0.42 13.62 1.39
CA ASP A 58 0.25 14.73 2.06
C ASP A 58 0.20 15.99 1.20
N GLN A 59 0.39 15.87 -0.12
CA GLN A 59 0.24 16.99 -1.03
C GLN A 59 -1.18 17.56 -0.99
N LEU A 60 -2.20 16.70 -1.07
CA LEU A 60 -3.59 17.13 -1.01
C LEU A 60 -3.92 17.82 0.33
N GLU A 61 -3.43 17.28 1.44
CA GLU A 61 -3.63 17.85 2.77
C GLU A 61 -2.94 19.22 2.92
N ASN A 62 -1.74 19.38 2.36
CA ASN A 62 -0.99 20.63 2.45
C ASN A 62 -1.51 21.72 1.50
N GLU A 63 -1.86 21.36 0.27
CA GLU A 63 -2.34 22.31 -0.74
C GLU A 63 -3.78 22.79 -0.46
N CYS A 64 -4.58 21.99 0.26
CA CYS A 64 -5.98 22.30 0.62
C CYS A 64 -6.77 23.02 -0.50
N PRO A 65 -6.80 22.47 -1.73
CA PRO A 65 -7.38 23.16 -2.86
C PRO A 65 -8.91 23.28 -2.69
N SER A 66 -9.48 24.38 -3.16
CA SER A 66 -10.93 24.61 -3.07
C SER A 66 -11.74 23.60 -3.88
N ASP A 67 -11.19 23.15 -5.02
CA ASP A 67 -11.69 21.99 -5.76
C ASP A 67 -10.62 20.90 -5.76
N TRP A 68 -10.89 19.85 -4.99
CA TRP A 68 -10.03 18.68 -4.84
C TRP A 68 -10.63 17.44 -5.52
N SER A 69 -11.78 17.58 -6.19
CA SER A 69 -12.49 16.46 -6.82
C SER A 69 -11.61 15.69 -7.83
N PRO A 70 -10.77 16.34 -8.66
CA PRO A 70 -9.85 15.64 -9.55
C PRO A 70 -8.79 14.83 -8.79
N MET A 71 -8.16 15.45 -7.79
CA MET A 71 -7.16 14.78 -6.94
C MET A 71 -7.75 13.62 -6.16
N LYS A 72 -8.99 13.75 -5.71
CA LYS A 72 -9.73 12.68 -5.07
C LYS A 72 -9.84 11.46 -5.97
N ASN A 73 -10.27 11.63 -7.22
CA ASN A 73 -10.45 10.51 -8.14
C ASN A 73 -9.10 9.83 -8.42
N GLU A 74 -8.04 10.62 -8.63
CA GLU A 74 -6.68 10.08 -8.81
C GLU A 74 -6.20 9.28 -7.58
N LEU A 75 -6.46 9.79 -6.38
CA LEU A 75 -6.13 9.12 -5.12
C LEU A 75 -6.98 7.87 -4.92
N ASP A 76 -8.28 7.90 -5.17
CA ASP A 76 -9.18 6.75 -5.05
C ASP A 76 -8.72 5.61 -5.99
N ASP A 77 -8.35 5.93 -7.24
CA ASP A 77 -7.83 4.94 -8.21
C ASP A 77 -6.46 4.39 -7.78
N LEU A 78 -5.57 5.28 -7.31
CA LEU A 78 -4.25 4.89 -6.81
C LEU A 78 -4.39 3.96 -5.60
N PHE A 79 -5.24 4.31 -4.65
CA PHE A 79 -5.46 3.54 -3.42
C PHE A 79 -6.13 2.20 -3.73
N GLY A 80 -7.08 2.17 -4.65
CA GLY A 80 -7.67 0.92 -5.14
C GLY A 80 -6.64 -0.02 -5.75
N THR A 81 -5.69 0.53 -6.52
CA THR A 81 -4.60 -0.24 -7.15
C THR A 81 -3.62 -0.75 -6.10
N VAL A 82 -3.08 0.13 -5.26
CA VAL A 82 -2.07 -0.21 -4.25
C VAL A 82 -2.65 -1.18 -3.22
N GLY A 83 -3.84 -0.91 -2.72
CA GLY A 83 -4.53 -1.79 -1.77
C GLY A 83 -4.73 -3.19 -2.32
N SER A 84 -5.19 -3.30 -3.58
CA SER A 84 -5.35 -4.59 -4.26
C SER A 84 -4.02 -5.34 -4.43
N SER A 85 -2.95 -4.62 -4.77
CA SER A 85 -1.61 -5.21 -4.94
C SER A 85 -1.02 -5.70 -3.61
N VAL A 86 -1.13 -4.89 -2.55
CA VAL A 86 -0.71 -5.26 -1.19
C VAL A 86 -1.51 -6.46 -0.68
N ASP A 87 -2.82 -6.48 -0.88
CA ASP A 87 -3.66 -7.60 -0.46
C ASP A 87 -3.37 -8.89 -1.23
N ARG A 88 -3.11 -8.80 -2.53
CA ARG A 88 -2.69 -9.95 -3.34
C ARG A 88 -1.36 -10.51 -2.86
N ALA A 89 -0.35 -9.65 -2.72
CA ALA A 89 0.98 -10.08 -2.27
C ALA A 89 0.93 -10.75 -0.89
N TRP A 90 0.05 -10.27 0.00
CA TRP A 90 -0.14 -10.90 1.31
C TRP A 90 -0.74 -12.30 1.20
N LYS A 91 -1.77 -12.46 0.36
CA LYS A 91 -2.39 -13.78 0.13
C LYS A 91 -1.42 -14.78 -0.48
N ASP A 92 -0.56 -14.32 -1.39
CA ASP A 92 0.48 -15.15 -2.00
C ASP A 92 1.56 -15.57 -1.00
N LEU A 93 1.74 -14.80 0.08
CA LEU A 93 2.60 -15.14 1.21
C LEU A 93 1.92 -16.07 2.22
N GLU A 94 0.61 -16.31 2.19
CA GLU A 94 0.01 -17.25 3.15
C GLU A 94 0.30 -18.70 2.74
N PRO A 95 0.81 -19.56 3.65
CA PRO A 95 1.29 -20.91 3.35
C PRO A 95 0.24 -21.90 2.82
N GLY A 96 -0.99 -21.45 2.52
CA GLY A 96 -2.08 -22.23 1.95
C GLY A 96 -2.28 -22.09 0.43
N ASN A 97 -1.60 -21.17 -0.26
CA ASN A 97 -1.82 -20.93 -1.71
C ASN A 97 -0.66 -21.42 -2.61
N VAL A 98 0.46 -21.87 -2.03
CA VAL A 98 1.57 -22.56 -2.72
C VAL A 98 1.32 -24.08 -2.73
N GLY A 99 0.20 -24.51 -3.30
CA GLY A 99 -0.14 -25.93 -3.37
C GLY A 99 -1.44 -26.19 -4.12
N GLY A 100 -1.32 -26.34 -5.44
CA GLY A 100 -2.34 -26.86 -6.34
C GLY A 100 -1.68 -27.48 -7.56
#